data_AF-A0A4R2BNL4-F1
#
_entry.id   AF-A0A4R2BNL4-F1
#
_cell.length_a   1.000
_cell.length_b   1.000
_cell.length_c   1.000
_cell.angle_alpha   90.00
_cell.angle_beta   90.00
_cell.angle_gamma   90.00
#
_symmetry.space_group_name_H-M   'P 1'
#
loop_
_entity.id
_entity.type
_entity.pdbx_description
1 polymer ?
#
loop_
_entity_poly.entity_id
_entity_poly.type
_entity_poly.pdbx_seq_one_letter_code
_entity_poly.pdbx_strand_id
1 'polypeptide(L)'
;MTLFDYASLLVDAGDYSGRDDVAHLFPRFLALAELKLNRVMRVADMEKTVAVPLTEGEGRLPADFLEARQVLAASGRALRALPLQELSNHVTSDGAPIGYAIVGSAIQVRPRRGENIHLTYYAKIPPLTAGAPGNWLIERAPDVYLYALVEVIAIWERDAAKAGAAEALKRQAIAGLGLADERLRFGNAAISIGGLTP
;
A
#
# COMPACT_ATOMS: atom_id res chain seq x y z
N MET A 1 -24.53 -7.55 2.47
CA MET A 1 -24.57 -6.57 3.57
C MET A 1 -23.40 -6.88 4.48
N THR A 2 -22.33 -6.10 4.37
CA THR A 2 -21.22 -6.17 5.32
C THR A 2 -21.72 -5.57 6.64
N LEU A 3 -21.34 -6.16 7.77
CA LEU A 3 -21.75 -5.67 9.09
C LEU A 3 -21.11 -4.30 9.40
N PHE A 4 -20.02 -3.98 8.69
CA PHE A 4 -19.31 -2.71 8.75
C PHE A 4 -19.20 -2.12 7.34
N ASP A 5 -19.68 -0.89 7.16
CA ASP A 5 -19.58 -0.12 5.93
C ASP A 5 -19.21 1.34 6.24
N TYR A 6 -19.07 2.17 5.21
CA TYR A 6 -18.76 3.59 5.37
C TYR A 6 -19.70 4.29 6.36
N ALA A 7 -21.00 4.06 6.29
CA ALA A 7 -21.96 4.78 7.13
C ALA A 7 -21.85 4.32 8.60
N SER A 8 -21.76 3.01 8.84
CA SER A 8 -21.61 2.48 10.19
C SER A 8 -20.30 2.91 10.84
N LEU A 9 -19.19 2.93 10.06
CA LEU A 9 -17.88 3.38 10.54
C LEU A 9 -17.92 4.84 11.03
N LEU A 10 -18.63 5.71 10.31
CA LEU A 10 -18.73 7.12 10.69
C LEU A 10 -19.56 7.32 11.97
N VAL A 11 -20.62 6.54 12.15
CA VAL A 11 -21.42 6.55 13.39
C VAL A 11 -20.55 6.05 14.55
N ASP A 12 -19.95 4.87 14.42
CA ASP A 12 -19.14 4.25 15.48
C ASP A 12 -17.98 5.16 15.89
N ALA A 13 -17.27 5.77 14.93
CA ALA A 13 -16.18 6.70 15.24
C ALA A 13 -16.67 8.04 15.81
N GLY A 14 -17.86 8.49 15.39
CA GLY A 14 -18.50 9.68 15.92
C GLY A 14 -18.85 9.55 17.40
N ASP A 15 -19.31 8.38 17.83
CA ASP A 15 -19.64 8.10 19.24
C ASP A 15 -18.43 8.28 20.17
N TYR A 16 -17.21 8.01 19.70
CA TYR A 16 -15.97 8.27 20.47
C TYR A 16 -15.67 9.76 20.68
N SER A 17 -16.23 10.64 19.84
CA SER A 17 -16.11 12.09 20.02
C SER A 17 -17.11 12.62 21.06
N GLY A 18 -18.24 11.94 21.22
CA GLY A 18 -19.38 12.43 22.02
C GLY A 18 -19.99 13.71 21.45
N ARG A 19 -19.77 14.00 20.16
CA ARG A 19 -20.17 15.24 19.48
C ARG A 19 -20.86 14.95 18.15
N ASP A 20 -22.01 15.56 17.94
CA ASP A 20 -22.76 15.44 16.68
C ASP A 20 -22.33 16.45 15.62
N ASP A 21 -21.60 17.51 16.00
CA ASP A 21 -21.24 18.63 15.12
C ASP A 21 -20.01 18.37 14.23
N VAL A 22 -19.39 17.19 14.35
CA VAL A 22 -18.16 16.85 13.62
C VAL A 22 -18.41 16.04 12.34
N ALA A 23 -19.66 15.67 12.04
CA ALA A 23 -19.99 14.79 10.91
C ALA A 23 -19.50 15.32 9.55
N HIS A 24 -19.58 16.64 9.36
CA HIS A 24 -19.11 17.32 8.14
C HIS A 24 -17.57 17.24 7.95
N LEU A 25 -16.82 16.94 9.00
CA LEU A 25 -15.36 16.80 8.97
C LEU A 25 -14.90 15.37 8.66
N PHE A 26 -15.80 14.38 8.76
CA PHE A 26 -15.45 12.97 8.57
C PHE A 26 -14.78 12.64 7.25
N PRO A 27 -15.18 13.19 6.08
CA PRO A 27 -14.47 12.94 4.82
C PRO A 27 -12.99 13.33 4.91
N ARG A 28 -12.68 14.43 5.59
CA ARG A 28 -11.30 14.89 5.80
C ARG A 28 -10.56 13.99 6.80
N PHE A 29 -11.21 13.60 7.89
CA PHE A 29 -10.59 12.73 8.89
C PHE A 29 -10.28 11.35 8.33
N LEU A 30 -11.19 10.78 7.56
CA LEU A 30 -11.01 9.51 6.88
C LEU A 30 -9.86 9.56 5.87
N ALA A 31 -9.79 10.61 5.05
CA ALA A 31 -8.68 10.79 4.11
C ALA A 31 -7.31 10.86 4.83
N LEU A 32 -7.24 11.51 5.98
CA LEU A 32 -6.02 11.55 6.81
C LEU A 32 -5.68 10.19 7.43
N ALA A 33 -6.70 9.47 7.90
CA ALA A 33 -6.55 8.11 8.43
C ALA A 33 -6.01 7.16 7.36
N GLU A 34 -6.63 7.13 6.18
CA GLU A 34 -6.19 6.32 5.03
C GLU A 34 -4.78 6.68 4.58
N LEU A 35 -4.43 7.97 4.59
CA LEU A 35 -3.08 8.43 4.27
C LEU A 35 -2.05 7.87 5.27
N LYS A 36 -2.36 7.87 6.57
CA LYS A 36 -1.50 7.25 7.59
C LYS A 36 -1.39 5.73 7.40
N LEU A 37 -2.49 5.04 7.13
CA LEU A 37 -2.51 3.59 6.90
C LEU A 37 -1.66 3.21 5.68
N ASN A 38 -1.80 3.92 4.57
CA ASN A 38 -1.01 3.71 3.34
C ASN A 38 0.50 3.87 3.54
N ARG A 39 0.95 4.60 4.57
CA ARG A 39 2.39 4.76 4.88
C ARG A 39 2.99 3.56 5.61
N VAL A 40 2.18 2.82 6.35
CA VAL A 40 2.66 1.77 7.27
C VAL A 40 2.32 0.38 6.76
N MET A 41 1.16 0.19 6.15
CA MET A 41 0.66 -1.14 5.79
C MET A 41 1.28 -1.67 4.50
N ARG A 42 1.68 -2.94 4.50
CA ARG A 42 2.17 -3.72 3.35
C ARG A 42 1.68 -5.16 3.44
N VAL A 43 0.42 -5.38 3.07
CA VAL A 43 -0.27 -6.68 3.14
C VAL A 43 -0.60 -7.20 1.74
N ALA A 44 -0.90 -8.49 1.61
CA ALA A 44 -1.19 -9.13 0.33
C ALA A 44 -2.36 -8.48 -0.42
N ASP A 45 -3.40 -8.02 0.28
CA ASP A 45 -4.57 -7.37 -0.36
C ASP A 45 -4.21 -6.02 -1.03
N MET A 46 -3.05 -5.45 -0.69
CA MET A 46 -2.54 -4.25 -1.36
C MET A 46 -1.77 -4.60 -2.65
N GLU A 47 -1.49 -5.88 -2.93
CA GLU A 47 -0.69 -6.26 -4.10
C GLU A 47 -1.52 -6.18 -5.39
N LYS A 48 -0.99 -5.47 -6.38
CA LYS A 48 -1.51 -5.45 -7.75
C LYS A 48 -0.40 -5.73 -8.74
N THR A 49 -0.76 -6.36 -9.85
CA THR A 49 0.14 -6.61 -10.96
C THR A 49 -0.34 -5.88 -12.20
N VAL A 50 0.55 -5.14 -12.85
CA VAL A 50 0.26 -4.38 -14.06
C VAL A 50 1.39 -4.51 -15.07
N ALA A 51 1.05 -4.52 -16.36
CA ALA A 51 2.04 -4.34 -17.41
C ALA A 51 2.30 -2.84 -17.61
N VAL A 52 3.54 -2.39 -17.39
CA VAL A 52 3.96 -1.01 -17.62
C VAL A 52 4.63 -0.93 -18.99
N PRO A 53 4.06 -0.19 -19.96
CA PRO A 53 4.72 0.03 -21.24
C PRO A 53 5.89 0.99 -21.08
N LEU A 54 7.08 0.59 -21.54
CA LEU A 54 8.25 1.45 -21.57
C LEU A 54 8.39 2.12 -22.94
N THR A 55 8.66 3.42 -22.94
CA THR A 55 9.09 4.22 -24.09
C THR A 55 10.49 4.71 -23.80
N GLU A 56 11.47 4.36 -24.65
CA GLU A 56 12.89 4.67 -24.43
C GLU A 56 13.43 4.26 -23.04
N GLY A 57 12.92 3.15 -22.48
CA GLY A 57 13.30 2.66 -21.16
C GLY A 57 12.61 3.34 -19.99
N GLU A 58 11.61 4.20 -20.23
CA GLU A 58 10.82 4.86 -19.19
C GLU A 58 9.33 4.52 -19.30
N GLY A 59 8.68 4.24 -18.17
CA GLY A 59 7.25 3.99 -18.09
C GLY A 59 6.61 4.71 -16.90
N ARG A 60 5.33 5.05 -17.02
CA ARG A 60 4.57 5.68 -15.93
C ARG A 60 4.09 4.66 -14.92
N LEU A 61 4.28 4.96 -13.64
CA LEU A 61 3.73 4.16 -12.56
C LEU A 61 2.22 4.42 -12.40
N PRO A 62 1.46 3.43 -11.92
CA PRO A 62 0.06 3.62 -11.54
C PRO A 62 -0.13 4.73 -10.50
N ALA A 63 -1.25 5.45 -10.56
CA ALA A 63 -1.55 6.55 -9.62
C ALA A 63 -1.72 6.08 -8.15
N ASP A 64 -2.07 4.80 -7.97
CA ASP A 64 -2.19 4.14 -6.68
C ASP A 64 -0.88 3.48 -6.21
N PHE A 65 0.23 3.63 -6.94
CA PHE A 65 1.52 3.04 -6.55
C PHE A 65 2.02 3.57 -5.19
N LEU A 66 2.46 2.66 -4.32
CA LEU A 66 3.17 2.96 -3.08
C LEU A 66 4.60 2.44 -3.10
N GLU A 67 4.78 1.17 -3.46
CA GLU A 67 6.08 0.51 -3.37
C GLU A 67 6.16 -0.67 -4.36
N ALA A 68 7.30 -0.82 -5.01
CA ALA A 68 7.54 -1.93 -5.94
C ALA A 68 7.93 -3.18 -5.14
N ARG A 69 7.22 -4.27 -5.38
CA ARG A 69 7.47 -5.56 -4.74
C ARG A 69 8.28 -6.48 -5.66
N GLN A 70 7.92 -6.51 -6.93
CA GLN A 70 8.62 -7.29 -7.95
C GLN A 70 8.51 -6.58 -9.29
N VAL A 71 9.61 -6.57 -10.03
CA VAL A 71 9.63 -6.08 -11.41
C VAL A 71 10.21 -7.18 -12.28
N LEU A 72 9.48 -7.59 -13.31
CA LEU A 72 9.91 -8.59 -14.28
C LEU A 72 10.02 -7.95 -15.66
N ALA A 73 11.07 -8.29 -16.40
CA ALA A 73 11.12 -8.03 -17.84
C ALA A 73 10.02 -8.83 -18.57
N ALA A 74 9.74 -8.50 -19.84
CA ALA A 74 8.82 -9.30 -20.66
C ALA A 74 9.25 -10.77 -20.78
N SER A 75 10.54 -11.06 -20.66
CA SER A 75 11.08 -12.43 -20.63
C SER A 75 10.79 -13.20 -19.34
N GLY A 76 10.18 -12.56 -18.34
CA GLY A 76 9.98 -13.12 -17.00
C GLY A 76 11.19 -13.00 -16.07
N ARG A 77 12.31 -12.43 -16.54
CA ARG A 77 13.49 -12.22 -15.70
C ARG A 77 13.24 -11.13 -14.65
N ALA A 78 13.52 -11.43 -13.39
CA ALA A 78 13.46 -10.45 -12.32
C ALA A 78 14.51 -9.33 -12.49
N LEU A 79 14.05 -8.09 -12.42
CA LEU A 79 14.88 -6.89 -12.46
C LEU A 79 15.21 -6.47 -11.03
N ARG A 80 16.48 -6.16 -10.79
CA ARG A 80 16.94 -5.61 -9.51
C ARG A 80 16.76 -4.10 -9.48
N ALA A 81 16.46 -3.55 -8.29
CA ALA A 81 16.56 -2.11 -8.07
C ALA A 81 18.04 -1.69 -8.20
N LEU A 82 18.29 -0.64 -8.97
CA LEU A 82 19.61 -0.05 -9.20
C LEU A 82 19.69 1.34 -8.56
N PRO A 83 20.88 1.75 -8.08
CA PRO A 83 21.09 3.11 -7.62
C PRO A 83 20.99 4.09 -8.81
N LEU A 84 20.50 5.30 -8.56
CA LEU A 84 20.25 6.29 -9.61
C LEU A 84 21.51 6.65 -10.41
N GLN A 85 22.69 6.60 -9.77
CA GLN A 85 24.00 6.83 -10.39
C GLN A 85 24.34 5.79 -11.47
N GLU A 86 23.86 4.55 -11.33
CA GLU A 86 24.05 3.55 -12.37
C GLU A 86 23.13 3.84 -13.56
N LEU A 87 21.97 4.44 -13.33
CA LEU A 87 21.02 4.74 -14.39
C LEU A 87 21.46 5.92 -15.28
N SER A 88 22.23 6.87 -14.73
CA SER A 88 22.75 8.03 -15.46
C SER A 88 23.86 7.70 -16.46
N ASN A 89 24.44 6.49 -16.40
CA ASN A 89 25.38 6.02 -17.40
C ASN A 89 24.59 5.53 -18.63
N HIS A 90 24.25 6.48 -19.50
CA HIS A 90 23.41 6.40 -20.71
C HIS A 90 24.02 5.47 -21.78
N VAL A 91 24.05 4.17 -21.53
CA VAL A 91 24.34 3.19 -22.57
C VAL A 91 23.00 2.60 -23.02
N THR A 92 22.52 3.08 -24.16
CA THR A 92 21.60 2.30 -24.99
C THR A 92 22.35 1.06 -25.45
N SER A 93 21.95 -0.11 -24.98
CA SER A 93 22.47 -1.38 -25.46
C SER A 93 21.31 -2.30 -25.80
N ASP A 94 21.50 -3.17 -26.78
CA ASP A 94 20.51 -4.19 -27.20
C ASP A 94 20.40 -5.34 -26.18
N GLY A 95 21.04 -5.23 -25.01
CA GLY A 95 21.00 -6.23 -23.96
C GLY A 95 19.65 -6.30 -23.24
N ALA A 96 19.32 -7.46 -22.68
CA ALA A 96 18.13 -7.60 -21.86
C ALA A 96 18.18 -6.70 -20.61
N PRO A 97 17.06 -6.06 -20.20
CA PRO A 97 16.94 -5.30 -18.97
C PRO A 97 17.55 -5.99 -17.75
N ILE A 98 18.55 -5.38 -17.12
CA ILE A 98 19.24 -5.93 -15.95
C ILE A 98 18.70 -5.36 -14.64
N GLY A 99 18.10 -4.17 -14.66
CA GLY A 99 17.57 -3.53 -13.46
C GLY A 99 16.74 -2.30 -13.76
N TYR A 100 16.18 -1.72 -12.71
CA TYR A 100 15.29 -0.57 -12.76
C TYR A 100 15.58 0.42 -11.64
N ALA A 101 15.16 1.67 -11.82
CA ALA A 101 15.08 2.67 -10.76
C ALA A 101 13.72 3.38 -10.85
N ILE A 102 13.24 3.89 -9.73
CA ILE A 102 12.02 4.71 -9.69
C ILE A 102 12.44 6.17 -9.50
N VAL A 103 11.98 7.04 -10.40
CA VAL A 103 12.27 8.47 -10.39
C VAL A 103 10.95 9.22 -10.47
N GLY A 104 10.55 9.86 -9.37
CA GLY A 104 9.24 10.51 -9.27
C GLY A 104 8.10 9.50 -9.46
N SER A 105 7.26 9.72 -10.48
CA SER A 105 6.15 8.83 -10.86
C SER A 105 6.47 7.93 -12.05
N ALA A 106 7.75 7.77 -12.39
CA ALA A 106 8.20 6.94 -13.51
C ALA A 106 9.13 5.82 -13.03
N ILE A 107 9.04 4.68 -13.71
CA ILE A 107 10.00 3.60 -13.62
C ILE A 107 10.91 3.66 -14.84
N GLN A 108 12.21 3.66 -14.60
CA GLN A 108 13.23 3.67 -15.63
C GLN A 108 14.04 2.38 -15.57
N VAL A 109 14.34 1.82 -16.73
CA VAL A 109 14.98 0.51 -16.88
C VAL A 109 16.34 0.66 -17.56
N ARG A 110 17.28 -0.21 -17.17
CA ARG A 110 18.63 -0.27 -17.74
C ARG A 110 18.93 -1.68 -18.29
N PRO A 111 19.51 -1.80 -19.50
CA PRO A 111 19.65 -0.74 -20.51
C PRO A 111 18.29 -0.20 -20.98
N ARG A 112 18.28 1.01 -21.55
CA ARG A 112 17.05 1.64 -22.04
C ARG A 112 16.53 0.89 -23.26
N ARG A 113 15.27 0.46 -23.21
CA ARG A 113 14.58 -0.26 -24.29
C ARG A 113 13.08 0.00 -24.23
N GLY A 114 12.43 -0.01 -25.40
CA GLY A 114 10.97 -0.07 -25.48
C GLY A 114 10.48 -1.51 -25.36
N GLU A 115 9.96 -1.88 -24.20
CA GLU A 115 9.35 -3.20 -23.93
C GLU A 115 8.40 -3.08 -22.74
N ASN A 116 7.40 -3.96 -22.65
CA ASN A 116 6.53 -4.02 -21.48
C ASN A 116 7.23 -4.75 -20.33
N ILE A 117 7.19 -4.17 -19.13
CA ILE A 117 7.61 -4.85 -17.90
C ILE A 117 6.38 -5.22 -17.07
N HIS A 118 6.46 -6.30 -16.30
CA HIS A 118 5.44 -6.65 -15.33
C HIS A 118 5.85 -6.13 -13.96
N LEU A 119 5.03 -5.24 -13.40
CA LEU A 119 5.23 -4.64 -12.09
C LEU A 119 4.20 -5.22 -11.13
N THR A 120 4.67 -5.94 -10.12
CA THR A 120 3.90 -6.25 -8.91
C THR A 120 4.25 -5.21 -7.85
N TYR A 121 3.24 -4.51 -7.35
CA TYR A 121 3.42 -3.37 -6.44
C TYR A 121 2.37 -3.35 -5.34
N TYR A 122 2.66 -2.68 -4.24
CA TYR A 122 1.67 -2.32 -3.25
C TYR A 122 0.92 -1.08 -3.71
N ALA A 123 -0.39 -1.22 -3.88
CA ALA A 123 -1.32 -0.18 -4.23
C ALA A 123 -1.92 0.48 -2.99
N LYS A 124 -2.31 1.75 -3.10
CA LYS A 124 -3.10 2.46 -2.09
C LYS A 124 -4.40 1.72 -1.81
N ILE A 125 -4.81 1.74 -0.54
CA ILE A 125 -6.14 1.30 -0.12
C ILE A 125 -7.18 2.10 -0.93
N PRO A 126 -8.15 1.44 -1.60
CA PRO A 126 -9.25 2.15 -2.27
C PRO A 126 -10.00 3.03 -1.26
N PRO A 127 -10.14 4.34 -1.51
CA PRO A 127 -10.70 5.25 -0.52
C PRO A 127 -12.17 4.95 -0.26
N LEU A 128 -12.57 4.93 1.00
CA LEU A 128 -13.97 4.80 1.39
C LEU A 128 -14.70 6.13 1.19
N THR A 129 -15.83 6.07 0.49
CA THR A 129 -16.71 7.24 0.26
C THR A 129 -18.16 6.82 0.29
N ALA A 130 -19.10 7.77 0.36
CA ALA A 130 -20.52 7.47 0.24
C ALA A 130 -20.88 6.74 -1.07
N GLY A 131 -20.15 6.99 -2.16
CA GLY A 131 -20.35 6.31 -3.46
C GLY A 131 -19.58 4.99 -3.62
N ALA A 132 -18.65 4.71 -2.71
CA ALA A 132 -17.88 3.47 -2.65
C ALA A 132 -17.76 3.06 -1.16
N PRO A 133 -18.84 2.49 -0.58
CA PRO A 133 -18.97 2.35 0.86
C PRO A 133 -18.18 1.17 1.46
N GLY A 134 -17.49 0.39 0.62
CA GLY A 134 -16.75 -0.80 1.03
C GLY A 134 -15.42 -0.94 0.28
N ASN A 135 -14.47 -1.58 0.94
CA ASN A 135 -13.20 -2.03 0.39
C ASN A 135 -12.72 -3.27 1.17
N TRP A 136 -11.63 -3.89 0.72
CA TRP A 136 -11.08 -5.07 1.36
C TRP A 136 -10.70 -4.85 2.83
N LEU A 137 -10.30 -3.64 3.22
CA LEU A 137 -9.79 -3.37 4.54
C LEU A 137 -10.93 -3.26 5.57
N ILE A 138 -12.03 -2.59 5.25
CA ILE A 138 -13.20 -2.54 6.15
C ILE A 138 -13.89 -3.90 6.28
N GLU A 139 -13.84 -4.72 5.23
CA GLU A 139 -14.38 -6.08 5.25
C GLU A 139 -13.55 -7.04 6.12
N ARG A 140 -12.22 -6.93 6.08
CA ARG A 140 -11.31 -7.84 6.79
C ARG A 140 -10.93 -7.38 8.19
N ALA A 141 -10.75 -6.08 8.38
CA ALA A 141 -10.24 -5.48 9.62
C ALA A 141 -10.92 -4.10 9.87
N PRO A 142 -12.22 -4.09 10.20
CA PRO A 142 -12.97 -2.85 10.45
C PRO A 142 -12.41 -2.06 11.64
N ASP A 143 -11.80 -2.74 12.60
CA ASP A 143 -11.12 -2.17 13.77
C ASP A 143 -9.91 -1.29 13.39
N VAL A 144 -9.16 -1.65 12.34
CA VAL A 144 -8.07 -0.81 11.81
C VAL A 144 -8.60 0.54 11.35
N TYR A 145 -9.72 0.55 10.62
CA TYR A 145 -10.37 1.78 10.16
C TYR A 145 -10.91 2.59 11.33
N LEU A 146 -11.61 1.93 12.26
CA LEU A 146 -12.21 2.58 13.42
C LEU A 146 -11.15 3.31 14.25
N TYR A 147 -10.09 2.63 14.68
CA TYR A 147 -9.09 3.25 15.54
C TYR A 147 -8.21 4.27 14.80
N ALA A 148 -7.99 4.12 13.49
CA ALA A 148 -7.33 5.14 12.70
C ALA A 148 -8.17 6.43 12.60
N LEU A 149 -9.50 6.31 12.47
CA LEU A 149 -10.41 7.44 12.44
C LEU A 149 -10.51 8.11 13.82
N VAL A 150 -10.66 7.32 14.89
CA VAL A 150 -10.69 7.81 16.28
C VAL A 150 -9.39 8.53 16.64
N GLU A 151 -8.23 8.05 16.18
CA GLU A 151 -6.95 8.77 16.39
C GLU A 151 -6.98 10.16 15.75
N VAL A 152 -7.47 10.28 14.52
CA VAL A 152 -7.55 11.57 13.81
C VAL A 152 -8.55 12.51 14.48
N ILE A 153 -9.70 11.99 14.94
CA ILE A 153 -10.69 12.72 15.72
C ILE A 153 -10.06 13.25 17.01
N ALA A 154 -9.39 12.39 17.79
CA ALA A 154 -8.76 12.75 19.05
C ALA A 154 -7.67 13.84 18.87
N ILE A 155 -6.89 13.77 17.79
CA ILE A 155 -5.91 14.82 17.45
C ILE A 155 -6.63 16.15 17.17
N TRP A 156 -7.75 16.13 16.47
CA TRP A 156 -8.55 17.33 16.22
C TRP A 156 -9.17 17.90 17.51
N GLU A 157 -9.62 17.03 18.42
CA GLU A 157 -10.11 17.40 19.76
C GLU A 157 -9.01 17.93 20.68
N ARG A 158 -7.73 17.74 20.31
CA ARG A 158 -6.56 18.05 21.13
C ARG A 158 -6.47 17.20 22.41
N ASP A 159 -7.08 16.01 22.39
CA ASP A 159 -6.99 15.04 23.47
C ASP A 159 -5.81 14.09 23.19
N ALA A 160 -4.66 14.43 23.77
CA ALA A 160 -3.44 13.64 23.60
C ALA A 160 -3.53 12.24 24.21
N ALA A 161 -4.30 12.07 25.30
CA ALA A 161 -4.46 10.78 25.96
C ALA A 161 -5.32 9.84 25.10
N LYS A 162 -6.45 10.33 24.58
CA LYS A 162 -7.30 9.60 23.64
C LYS A 162 -6.56 9.27 22.35
N ALA A 163 -5.79 10.21 21.80
CA ALA A 163 -4.98 9.98 20.60
C ALA A 163 -3.94 8.88 20.82
N GLY A 164 -3.24 8.89 21.97
CA GLY A 164 -2.26 7.85 22.32
C GLY A 164 -2.91 6.47 22.52
N ALA A 165 -4.08 6.41 23.16
CA ALA A 165 -4.83 5.15 23.32
C ALA A 165 -5.31 4.60 21.97
N ALA A 166 -5.87 5.45 21.12
CA ALA A 166 -6.31 5.07 19.77
C ALA A 166 -5.14 4.59 18.90
N GLU A 167 -3.99 5.26 18.98
CA GLU A 167 -2.78 4.83 18.27
C GLU A 167 -2.34 3.42 18.71
N ALA A 168 -2.36 3.13 20.01
CA ALA A 168 -1.99 1.82 20.55
C ALA A 168 -2.94 0.71 20.05
N LEU A 169 -4.25 0.94 20.11
CA LEU A 169 -5.27 0.01 19.62
C LEU A 169 -5.16 -0.22 18.10
N LYS A 170 -5.00 0.86 17.34
CA LYS A 170 -4.75 0.79 15.89
C LYS A 170 -3.49 -0.03 15.57
N ARG A 171 -2.40 0.18 16.31
CA ARG A 171 -1.14 -0.55 16.11
C ARG A 171 -1.32 -2.05 16.38
N GLN A 172 -2.07 -2.40 17.43
CA GLN A 172 -2.39 -3.79 17.74
C GLN A 172 -3.25 -4.43 16.63
N ALA A 173 -4.25 -3.72 16.12
CA ALA A 173 -5.08 -4.20 15.01
C ALA A 173 -4.26 -4.43 13.73
N ILE A 174 -3.38 -3.49 13.36
CA ILE A 174 -2.46 -3.63 12.21
C ILE A 174 -1.51 -4.83 12.41
N ALA A 175 -0.98 -5.02 13.62
CA ALA A 175 -0.11 -6.16 13.92
C ALA A 175 -0.86 -7.50 13.79
N GLY A 176 -2.11 -7.57 14.28
CA GLY A 176 -2.97 -8.75 14.12
C GLY A 176 -3.25 -9.08 12.65
N LEU A 177 -3.54 -8.06 11.85
CA LEU A 177 -3.72 -8.20 10.39
C LEU A 177 -2.42 -8.68 9.72
N GLY A 178 -1.27 -8.15 10.12
CA GLY A 178 0.04 -8.59 9.63
C GLY A 178 0.31 -10.06 9.91
N LEU A 179 0.02 -10.55 11.12
CA LEU A 179 0.17 -11.97 11.47
C LEU A 179 -0.77 -12.86 10.65
N ALA A 180 -2.00 -12.40 10.37
CA ALA A 180 -2.92 -13.12 9.50
C ALA A 180 -2.41 -13.17 8.05
N ASP A 181 -1.83 -12.08 7.54
CA ASP A 181 -1.19 -12.03 6.21
C ASP A 181 -0.01 -13.00 6.11
N GLU A 182 0.87 -13.01 7.11
CA GLU A 182 2.01 -13.91 7.17
C GLU A 182 1.58 -15.38 7.14
N ARG A 183 0.55 -15.74 7.92
CA ARG A 183 -0.01 -17.10 7.94
C ARG A 183 -0.65 -17.46 6.60
N LEU A 184 -1.35 -16.53 5.97
CA LEU A 184 -1.96 -16.74 4.65
C LEU A 184 -0.89 -17.05 3.59
N ARG A 185 0.25 -16.35 3.64
CA ARG A 185 1.31 -16.45 2.63
C ARG A 185 2.28 -17.60 2.87
N PHE A 186 2.59 -17.88 4.14
CA PHE A 186 3.68 -18.76 4.52
C PHE A 186 3.27 -19.91 5.44
N GLY A 187 2.00 -20.03 5.83
CA GLY A 187 1.54 -21.04 6.77
C GLY A 187 1.86 -22.49 6.35
N ASN A 188 1.96 -22.73 5.03
CA ASN A 188 2.35 -24.03 4.46
C ASN A 188 3.66 -23.97 3.65
N ALA A 189 4.45 -22.89 3.79
CA ALA A 189 5.66 -22.74 3.00
C ALA A 189 6.75 -23.68 3.52
N ALA A 190 7.23 -24.57 2.64
CA ALA A 190 8.43 -25.37 2.90
C ALA A 190 9.67 -24.50 2.75
N ILE A 191 10.53 -24.48 3.76
CA ILE A 191 11.81 -23.76 3.70
C ILE A 191 12.76 -24.55 2.78
N SER A 192 13.06 -24.01 1.60
CA SER A 192 14.15 -24.52 0.76
C SER A 192 15.43 -23.76 1.12
N ILE A 193 16.34 -24.43 1.84
CA ILE A 193 17.70 -23.93 2.04
C ILE A 193 18.46 -24.25 0.76
N GLY A 194 18.69 -23.23 -0.08
CA GLY A 194 19.57 -23.35 -1.23
C GLY A 194 20.99 -23.63 -0.75
N GLY A 195 21.43 -24.89 -0.82
CA GLY A 195 22.81 -25.26 -0.57
C GLY A 195 23.72 -24.68 -1.66
N LEU A 196 24.93 -24.25 -1.29
CA LEU A 196 25.98 -23.92 -2.24
C LEU A 196 26.27 -25.19 -3.06
N THR A 197 25.93 -25.19 -4.35
CA THR A 197 26.41 -26.22 -5.27
C THR A 197 27.93 -26.12 -5.37
N PRO A 198 28.68 -27.20 -5.10
CA PRO A 198 30.14 -27.22 -5.11
C PRO A 198 30.75 -26.97 -6.49
#